data_AF-A0A2E6AIG9-F1
#
_entry.id   AF-A0A2E6AIG9-F1
#
_cell.length_a   1.000
_cell.length_b   1.000
_cell.length_c   1.000
_cell.angle_alpha   90.00
_cell.angle_beta   90.00
_cell.angle_gamma   90.00
#
_symmetry.space_group_name_H-M   'P 1'
#
loop_
_entity.id
_entity.type
_entity.pdbx_description
1 polymer ?
#
loop_
_entity_poly.entity_id
_entity_poly.type
_entity_poly.pdbx_seq_one_letter_code
_entity_poly.pdbx_strand_id
1 'polypeptide(L)' 'MPDDVGYWNISAYNRGVMGYRTPNIDRLAKEGTLCTDMYAQPSCTPGRASFITGMYPIRSGLTTVGMVGAK' A
#
# COMPACT_ATOMS: atom_id res chain seq x y z
N MET A 1 -0.74 -6.83 -2.41
CA MET A 1 -0.25 -5.74 -1.54
C MET A 1 1.25 -5.91 -1.37
N PRO A 2 2.07 -5.06 -2.02
CA PRO A 2 3.50 -5.01 -1.73
C PRO A 2 3.75 -4.40 -0.34
N ASP A 3 4.91 -4.66 0.25
CA ASP A 3 5.33 -4.13 1.56
C ASP A 3 6.27 -2.94 1.37
N ASP A 4 6.07 -1.87 2.14
CA ASP A 4 6.90 -0.65 2.12
C ASP A 4 7.13 -0.02 0.72
N VAL A 5 6.23 -0.27 -0.24
CA VAL A 5 6.30 0.34 -1.58
C VAL A 5 5.59 1.69 -1.56
N GLY A 6 6.37 2.75 -1.74
CA GLY A 6 5.87 4.12 -1.84
C GLY A 6 5.21 4.42 -3.18
N TYR A 7 4.38 5.47 -3.19
CA TYR A 7 3.64 5.91 -4.38
C TYR A 7 4.56 6.16 -5.59
N TRP A 8 5.71 6.79 -5.37
CA TRP A 8 6.68 7.10 -6.42
C TRP A 8 7.54 5.90 -6.84
N ASN A 9 7.42 4.74 -6.18
CA ASN A 9 8.20 3.55 -6.53
C ASN A 9 7.70 2.80 -7.77
N ILE A 10 6.53 3.16 -8.32
CA ILE A 10 5.94 2.52 -9.50
C ILE A 10 5.97 3.53 -10.65
N SER A 11 6.45 3.11 -11.82
CA SER A 11 6.64 4.04 -12.95
C SER A 11 5.34 4.56 -13.57
N ALA A 12 4.24 3.83 -13.41
CA ALA A 12 2.90 4.34 -13.75
C ALA A 12 2.53 5.62 -12.97
N TYR A 13 2.95 5.75 -11.71
CA TYR A 13 2.70 6.94 -10.88
C TYR A 13 3.79 8.01 -11.03
N ASN A 14 5.07 7.60 -11.10
CA ASN A 14 6.18 8.56 -11.24
C ASN A 14 6.40 9.08 -12.66
N ARG A 15 5.73 8.49 -13.66
CA ARG A 15 5.76 8.88 -15.08
C ARG A 15 7.16 8.99 -15.67
N GLY A 16 8.09 8.16 -15.18
CA GLY A 16 9.47 8.07 -15.67
C GLY A 16 10.47 9.02 -14.99
N VAL A 17 10.03 9.84 -14.02
CA VAL A 17 10.90 10.79 -13.30
C VAL A 17 12.01 10.06 -12.54
N MET A 18 11.74 8.87 -12.02
CA MET A 18 12.69 8.11 -11.19
C MET A 18 13.71 7.29 -12.00
N GLY A 19 13.71 7.37 -13.34
CA GLY A 19 14.71 6.74 -14.21
C GLY A 19 14.57 5.22 -14.44
N TYR A 20 13.84 4.50 -13.58
CA TYR A 20 13.51 3.07 -13.77
C TYR A 20 12.06 2.86 -14.24
N ARG A 21 11.77 1.65 -14.73
CA ARG A 21 10.43 1.26 -15.20
C ARG A 21 9.97 -0.07 -14.58
N THR A 22 8.67 -0.15 -14.32
CA THR A 22 7.93 -1.33 -13.84
C THR A 22 7.00 -1.84 -14.95
N PRO A 23 7.53 -2.46 -16.03
CA PRO A 23 6.78 -2.70 -17.26
C PRO A 23 5.51 -3.56 -17.06
N ASN A 24 5.56 -4.54 -16.16
CA ASN A 24 4.42 -5.41 -15.88
C ASN A 24 3.29 -4.67 -15.13
N ILE A 25 3.64 -3.76 -14.20
CA ILE A 25 2.68 -2.96 -13.45
C ILE A 25 2.11 -1.85 -14.34
N ASP A 26 2.95 -1.23 -15.16
CA ASP A 26 2.55 -0.20 -16.12
C ASP A 26 1.56 -0.74 -17.16
N ARG A 27 1.72 -2.01 -17.56
CA ARG A 27 0.75 -2.69 -18.44
C ARG A 27 -0.62 -2.79 -17.77
N LEU A 28 -0.68 -3.22 -16.50
CA LEU A 28 -1.94 -3.28 -15.74
C LEU A 28 -2.60 -1.90 -15.58
N ALA A 29 -1.80 -0.85 -15.36
CA ALA A 29 -2.30 0.52 -15.29
C ALA A 29 -2.89 1.03 -16.61
N LYS A 30 -2.35 0.60 -17.76
CA LYS A 30 -2.84 0.98 -19.09
C LYS A 30 -4.09 0.20 -19.52
N GLU A 31 -4.17 -1.07 -19.15
CA GLU A 31 -5.31 -1.93 -19.49
C GLU A 31 -6.49 -1.75 -18.52
N GLY A 32 -6.23 -1.23 -17.31
CA GLY A 32 -7.21 -1.05 -16.26
C GLY A 32 -7.42 0.42 -15.88
N THR A 33 -7.60 0.65 -14.57
CA THR A 33 -7.76 1.98 -13.98
C THR A 33 -6.62 2.25 -13.01
N LEU A 34 -6.06 3.45 -13.07
CA LEU A 34 -5.04 3.93 -12.15
C LEU A 34 -5.69 4.75 -11.03
N CYS A 35 -5.55 4.32 -9.77
CA CYS A 35 -6.07 5.05 -8.61
C CYS A 35 -5.08 6.15 -8.21
N THR A 36 -5.40 7.41 -8.49
CA THR A 36 -4.57 8.57 -8.08
C THR A 36 -4.66 8.88 -6.60
N ASP A 37 -5.81 8.56 -5.99
CA ASP A 37 -6.14 8.89 -4.61
C ASP A 37 -6.40 7.60 -3.83
N MET A 38 -5.36 7.09 -3.18
CA MET A 38 -5.43 5.90 -2.31
C MET A 38 -4.71 6.20 -0.99
N TYR A 39 -5.42 6.01 0.13
CA TYR A 39 -4.91 6.19 1.48
C TYR A 39 -4.81 4.85 2.19
N ALA A 40 -3.73 4.67 2.95
CA ALA A 40 -3.48 3.46 3.73
C ALA A 40 -3.06 3.81 5.16
N GLN A 41 -3.15 2.84 6.06
CA GLN A 41 -2.62 2.99 7.41
C GLN A 41 -1.08 2.99 7.38
N PRO A 42 -0.41 3.76 8.26
CA PRO A 42 1.03 3.98 8.20
C PRO A 42 1.87 2.79 8.71
N SER A 43 1.24 1.66 9.06
CA SER A 43 1.95 0.51 9.64
C SER A 43 1.38 -0.82 9.13
N CYS A 44 2.22 -1.85 9.12
CA CYS A 44 1.93 -3.17 8.53
C CYS A 44 0.73 -3.87 9.18
N THR A 45 0.62 -3.88 10.51
CA THR A 45 -0.50 -4.49 11.25
C THR A 45 -1.84 -3.80 10.97
N PRO A 46 -2.01 -2.48 11.22
CA PRO A 46 -3.26 -1.79 10.92
C PRO A 46 -3.56 -1.73 9.42
N GLY A 47 -2.54 -1.61 8.56
CA GLY A 47 -2.70 -1.59 7.10
C GLY A 47 -3.28 -2.89 6.58
N ARG A 48 -2.67 -4.03 6.92
CA ARG A 48 -3.19 -5.34 6.51
C ARG A 48 -4.54 -5.66 7.15
N ALA A 49 -4.73 -5.31 8.43
CA ALA A 49 -6.01 -5.51 9.10
C ALA A 49 -7.15 -4.77 8.40
N SER A 50 -6.93 -3.49 8.05
CA SER A 50 -7.94 -2.68 7.35
C SER A 50 -8.22 -3.20 5.93
N PHE A 51 -7.20 -3.67 5.22
CA PHE A 51 -7.35 -4.24 3.88
C PHE A 51 -8.16 -5.55 3.88
N ILE A 52 -7.88 -6.45 4.82
CA ILE A 52 -8.55 -7.77 4.89
C ILE A 52 -9.99 -7.63 5.40
N THR A 53 -10.21 -6.81 6.43
CA THR A 53 -11.52 -6.70 7.07
C THR A 53 -12.44 -5.67 6.42
N GLY A 54 -11.90 -4.75 5.62
CA GLY A 54 -12.63 -3.59 5.11
C GLY A 54 -13.05 -2.60 6.20
N MET A 55 -12.52 -2.73 7.42
CA MET A 55 -12.87 -1.90 8.57
C MET A 55 -11.72 -0.98 8.97
N TYR A 56 -12.05 0.15 9.59
CA TYR A 56 -11.03 0.94 10.27
C TYR A 56 -10.35 0.11 11.36
N PRO A 57 -9.02 0.25 11.57
CA PRO A 57 -8.28 -0.54 12.57
C PRO A 57 -8.84 -0.45 13.99
N ILE A 58 -9.49 0.67 14.34
CA ILE A 58 -10.14 0.86 15.64
C ILE A 58 -11.28 -0.14 15.88
N ARG A 59 -11.95 -0.61 14.82
CA ARG A 59 -13.05 -1.59 14.92
C ARG A 59 -12.57 -3.02 15.05
N SER A 60 -11.38 -3.33 14.56
CA SER A 60 -10.76 -4.66 14.70
C SER A 60 -9.84 -4.75 15.92
N GLY A 61 -9.52 -3.63 16.57
CA GLY A 61 -8.56 -3.56 17.68
C GLY A 61 -7.09 -3.68 17.26
N LEU A 62 -6.82 -3.77 15.95
CA LEU A 62 -5.48 -3.97 15.39
C LEU A 62 -4.85 -2.62 15.00
N THR A 63 -4.71 -1.71 15.96
CA THR A 63 -4.27 -0.31 15.73
C THR A 63 -2.77 -0.10 15.82
N THR A 64 -2.05 -0.95 16.56
CA THR A 64 -0.60 -0.85 16.78
C THR A 64 0.11 -2.13 16.35
N VAL A 65 1.41 -2.03 16.10
CA VAL A 65 2.27 -3.21 15.99
C VAL A 65 2.50 -3.73 17.41
N GLY A 66 2.14 -4.98 17.67
CA GLY A 66 2.53 -5.64 18.91
C GLY A 66 4.05 -5.78 18.93
N MET A 67 4.71 -5.20 19.93
CA MET A 67 6.13 -5.46 20.14
C MET A 67 6.31 -6.93 20.54
N VAL A 68 7.21 -7.62 19.85
CA VAL A 68 7.60 -8.98 20.23
C VAL A 68 8.19 -8.92 21.63
N GLY A 69 7.50 -9.52 22.62
CA GLY A 69 7.92 -9.54 24.02
C GLY A 69 7.36 -8.43 24.92
N ALA A 70 6.40 -7.62 24.45
CA ALA A 70 5.65 -6.76 25.35
C ALA A 70 4.76 -7.62 26.27
N LYS A 71 5.05 -7.59 27.58
CA LYS A 71 4.20 -8.17 28.63
C LYS A 71 2.87 -7.47 28.72
#